data_AF-A0A1X1FCH4-F1
#
_entry.id   AF-A0A1X1FCH4-F1
#
_cell.length_a   1.000
_cell.length_b   1.000
_cell.length_c   1.000
_cell.angle_alpha   90.00
_cell.angle_beta   90.00
_cell.angle_gamma   90.00
#
_symmetry.space_group_name_H-M   'P 1'
#
loop_
_entity.id
_entity.type
_entity.pdbx_description
1 polymer ?
#
loop_
_entity_poly.entity_id
_entity_poly.type
_entity_poly.pdbx_seq_one_letter_code
_entity_poly.pdbx_strand_id
1 'polypeptide(L)'
;MLMLAATAVVFFALAILLVTYLIKNRNSSVIGWLANLALIALLALLVQLFVMFDQKYYALVIAVALFVTGLGVVLGLLLSFIFLFVNAFIVWRREGYSLSSSLTLIAGIGVVLVDILIFFNPIQTPLPIQTFIISFLTMIILYVLLTVWTTLSSMLIYQLYLPRNNKDFIIVLGAGLVDGHKVGRLLGSRINRGIAFYNHQIHKANKHAKLIFSGGQGSDEKIPEGVAMQQYAWEHGARKADTLVEDQSVNTSQNMQFSKQLISKVSNDSQPKVVFVTSNYHTLRAGILARKAGLDAFGIGAKTPFYYLPNAVIREYLALAVMHKKFHLVMLGLILVSSIALGILAWVSSR
;
A
#
# COMPACT_ATOMS: atom_id res chain seq x y z
N MET A 1 -12.28 -14.34 33.99
CA MET A 1 -12.22 -15.54 33.12
C MET A 1 -13.04 -15.38 31.83
N LEU A 2 -14.33 -15.04 31.88
CA LEU A 2 -15.17 -14.91 30.67
C LEU A 2 -14.64 -13.88 29.64
N MET A 3 -14.28 -12.67 30.09
CA MET A 3 -13.72 -11.62 29.22
C MET A 3 -12.39 -12.05 28.57
N LEU A 4 -11.51 -12.71 29.33
CA LEU A 4 -10.25 -13.26 28.82
C LEU A 4 -10.50 -14.29 27.72
N ALA A 5 -11.40 -15.24 27.97
CA ALA A 5 -11.76 -16.27 26.99
C ALA A 5 -12.32 -15.64 25.71
N ALA A 6 -13.20 -14.63 25.84
CA ALA A 6 -13.74 -13.91 24.69
C ALA A 6 -12.65 -13.18 23.88
N THR A 7 -11.75 -12.44 24.53
CA THR A 7 -10.64 -11.75 23.86
C THR A 7 -9.68 -12.75 23.19
N ALA A 8 -9.41 -13.90 23.82
CA ALA A 8 -8.60 -14.96 23.23
C ALA A 8 -9.25 -15.54 21.96
N VAL A 9 -10.54 -15.86 22.01
CA VAL A 9 -11.29 -16.37 20.83
C VAL A 9 -11.23 -15.36 19.67
N VAL A 10 -11.45 -14.07 19.95
CA VAL A 10 -11.35 -13.01 18.94
C VAL A 10 -9.94 -12.94 18.35
N PHE A 11 -8.90 -12.96 19.18
CA PHE A 11 -7.51 -12.94 18.70
C PHE A 11 -7.21 -14.13 17.79
N PHE A 12 -7.50 -15.36 18.22
CA PHE A 12 -7.23 -16.55 17.41
C PHE A 12 -8.03 -16.56 16.10
N ALA A 13 -9.31 -16.13 16.13
CA ALA A 13 -10.11 -16.00 14.92
C ALA A 13 -9.48 -15.01 13.91
N LEU A 14 -9.06 -13.84 14.39
CA LEU A 14 -8.39 -12.83 13.55
C LEU A 14 -7.02 -13.30 13.04
N ALA A 15 -6.25 -14.00 13.87
CA ALA A 15 -4.95 -14.55 13.49
C ALA A 15 -5.08 -15.63 12.42
N ILE A 16 -6.03 -16.56 12.57
CA ILE A 16 -6.33 -17.60 11.58
C ILE A 16 -6.77 -16.96 10.26
N LEU A 17 -7.64 -15.95 10.32
CA LEU A 17 -8.11 -15.24 9.14
C LEU A 17 -6.96 -14.49 8.45
N LEU A 18 -6.10 -13.80 9.22
CA LEU A 18 -4.90 -13.14 8.71
C LEU A 18 -3.98 -14.13 8.00
N VAL A 19 -3.62 -15.25 8.63
CA VAL A 19 -2.77 -16.29 8.03
C VAL A 19 -3.39 -16.85 6.76
N THR A 20 -4.70 -17.10 6.77
CA THR A 20 -5.44 -17.57 5.58
C THR A 20 -5.33 -16.57 4.43
N TYR A 21 -5.48 -15.28 4.71
CA TYR A 21 -5.31 -14.23 3.72
C TYR A 21 -3.85 -14.12 3.23
N LEU A 22 -2.86 -14.24 4.11
CA LEU A 22 -1.45 -14.18 3.72
C LEU A 22 -1.01 -15.32 2.80
N ILE A 23 -1.66 -16.47 2.90
CA ILE A 23 -1.37 -17.67 2.10
C ILE A 23 -2.20 -17.68 0.82
N LYS A 24 -3.53 -17.51 0.92
CA LYS A 24 -4.47 -17.71 -0.21
C LYS A 24 -4.87 -16.43 -0.93
N ASN A 25 -4.88 -15.29 -0.24
CA ASN A 25 -5.45 -14.03 -0.75
C ASN A 25 -4.52 -12.84 -0.53
N ARG A 26 -3.20 -13.03 -0.70
CA ARG A 26 -2.19 -12.00 -0.42
C ARG A 26 -2.44 -10.69 -1.20
N ASN A 27 -3.03 -10.81 -2.39
CA ASN A 27 -3.48 -9.72 -3.24
C ASN A 27 -4.76 -9.04 -2.70
N SER A 28 -4.72 -8.56 -1.45
CA SER A 28 -5.85 -7.92 -0.78
C SER A 28 -5.40 -6.84 0.21
N SER A 29 -6.06 -5.68 0.16
CA SER A 29 -5.92 -4.60 1.15
C SER A 29 -6.55 -4.93 2.51
N VAL A 30 -7.30 -6.03 2.63
CA VAL A 30 -7.89 -6.50 3.90
C VAL A 30 -6.83 -6.97 4.89
N ILE A 31 -5.64 -7.33 4.42
CA ILE A 31 -4.56 -7.86 5.26
C ILE A 31 -4.13 -6.85 6.33
N GLY A 32 -4.06 -5.57 6.01
CA GLY A 32 -3.74 -4.54 7.00
C GLY A 32 -4.81 -4.41 8.07
N TRP A 33 -6.10 -4.53 7.72
CA TRP A 33 -7.19 -4.54 8.69
C TRP A 33 -7.07 -5.72 9.65
N LEU A 34 -6.91 -6.93 9.11
CA LEU A 34 -6.78 -8.14 9.91
C LEU A 34 -5.56 -8.10 10.83
N ALA A 35 -4.42 -7.62 10.33
CA ALA A 35 -3.21 -7.50 11.11
C ALA A 35 -3.33 -6.49 12.25
N ASN A 36 -3.90 -5.32 11.96
CA ASN A 36 -4.11 -4.29 12.98
C ASN A 36 -5.11 -4.74 14.05
N LEU A 37 -6.23 -5.36 13.66
CA LEU A 37 -7.22 -5.89 14.60
C LEU A 37 -6.65 -7.05 15.42
N ALA A 38 -5.89 -7.97 14.79
CA ALA A 38 -5.22 -9.05 15.49
C ALA A 38 -4.18 -8.53 16.49
N LEU A 39 -3.43 -7.49 16.13
CA LEU A 39 -2.47 -6.85 17.02
C LEU A 39 -3.17 -6.20 18.23
N ILE A 40 -4.27 -5.47 18.02
CA ILE A 40 -5.04 -4.87 19.11
C ILE A 40 -5.60 -5.97 20.03
N ALA A 41 -6.17 -7.03 19.46
CA ALA A 41 -6.69 -8.16 20.24
C ALA A 41 -5.58 -8.88 21.03
N LEU A 42 -4.38 -9.04 20.44
CA LEU A 42 -3.21 -9.60 21.11
C LEU A 42 -2.77 -8.73 22.30
N LEU A 43 -2.65 -7.41 22.08
CA LEU A 43 -2.24 -6.49 23.14
C LEU A 43 -3.25 -6.48 24.29
N ALA A 44 -4.54 -6.48 23.99
CA ALA A 44 -5.60 -6.59 25.00
C ALA A 44 -5.51 -7.93 25.76
N LEU A 45 -5.30 -9.04 25.06
CA LEU A 45 -5.13 -10.36 25.67
C LEU A 45 -3.92 -10.40 26.60
N LEU A 46 -2.77 -9.85 26.18
CA LEU A 46 -1.56 -9.80 26.99
C LEU A 46 -1.76 -8.98 28.26
N VAL A 47 -2.40 -7.80 28.17
CA VAL A 47 -2.72 -6.98 29.35
C VAL A 47 -3.61 -7.75 30.32
N GLN A 48 -4.66 -8.42 29.83
CA GLN A 48 -5.56 -9.22 30.67
C GLN A 48 -4.85 -10.41 31.34
N LEU A 49 -3.94 -11.10 30.63
CA LEU A 49 -3.13 -12.18 31.20
C LEU A 49 -2.19 -11.66 32.30
N PHE A 50 -1.49 -10.54 32.07
CA PHE A 50 -0.60 -9.97 33.08
C PHE A 50 -1.34 -9.52 34.33
N VAL A 51 -2.54 -8.94 34.18
CA VAL A 51 -3.39 -8.60 35.32
C VAL A 51 -3.86 -9.86 36.06
N MET A 52 -4.22 -10.94 35.35
CA MET A 52 -4.69 -12.19 35.95
C MET A 52 -3.63 -12.91 36.77
N PHE A 53 -2.37 -12.92 36.33
CA PHE A 53 -1.27 -13.57 37.03
C PHE A 53 -0.56 -12.66 38.05
N ASP A 54 -1.19 -11.54 38.42
CA ASP A 54 -0.64 -10.48 39.30
C ASP A 54 0.74 -9.93 38.86
N GLN A 55 1.03 -10.06 37.56
CA GLN A 55 2.24 -9.58 36.91
C GLN A 55 2.08 -8.11 36.50
N LYS A 56 1.64 -7.27 37.43
CA LYS A 56 1.28 -5.86 37.21
C LYS A 56 2.41 -5.03 36.61
N TYR A 57 3.67 -5.38 36.91
CA TYR A 57 4.84 -4.74 36.33
C TYR A 57 4.85 -4.86 34.79
N TYR A 58 4.59 -6.04 34.24
CA TYR A 58 4.59 -6.24 32.78
C TYR A 58 3.41 -5.56 32.09
N ALA A 59 2.23 -5.54 32.74
CA ALA A 59 1.09 -4.76 32.26
C ALA A 59 1.42 -3.26 32.20
N LEU A 60 2.08 -2.73 33.24
CA LEU A 60 2.53 -1.35 33.28
C LEU A 60 3.56 -1.05 32.18
N VAL A 61 4.54 -1.94 31.97
CA VAL A 61 5.54 -1.78 30.89
C VAL A 61 4.87 -1.68 29.53
N ILE A 62 3.89 -2.54 29.23
CA ILE A 62 3.14 -2.45 27.96
C ILE A 62 2.34 -1.15 27.88
N ALA A 63 1.65 -0.76 28.96
CA ALA A 63 0.88 0.49 28.98
C ALA A 63 1.76 1.72 28.75
N VAL A 64 2.93 1.78 29.40
CA VAL A 64 3.93 2.83 29.21
C VAL A 64 4.48 2.80 27.79
N ALA A 65 4.80 1.63 27.24
CA ALA A 65 5.26 1.50 25.85
C ALA A 65 4.22 2.00 24.84
N LEU A 66 2.94 1.68 25.05
CA LEU A 66 1.84 2.17 24.23
C LEU A 66 1.66 3.69 24.36
N PHE A 67 1.77 4.24 25.58
CA PHE A 67 1.71 5.67 25.82
C PHE A 67 2.86 6.42 25.12
N VAL A 68 4.10 5.96 25.29
CA VAL A 68 5.28 6.55 24.62
C VAL A 68 5.16 6.46 23.10
N THR A 69 4.69 5.32 22.58
CA THR A 69 4.44 5.16 21.14
C THR A 69 3.35 6.11 20.65
N GLY A 70 2.24 6.22 21.38
CA GLY A 70 1.14 7.14 21.08
C GLY A 70 1.60 8.60 21.07
N LEU A 71 2.40 9.00 22.06
CA LEU A 71 3.00 10.33 22.12
C LEU A 71 3.91 10.58 20.92
N GLY A 72 4.75 9.62 20.55
CA GLY A 72 5.60 9.70 19.35
C GLY A 72 4.80 9.85 18.06
N VAL A 73 3.67 9.14 17.92
CA VAL A 73 2.76 9.29 16.76
C VAL A 73 2.14 10.68 16.73
N VAL A 74 1.66 11.19 17.87
CA VAL A 74 1.07 12.55 17.95
C VAL A 74 2.10 13.61 17.58
N LEU A 75 3.31 13.55 18.15
CA LEU A 75 4.40 14.47 17.80
C LEU A 75 4.80 14.34 16.33
N GLY A 76 4.85 13.11 15.80
CA GLY A 76 5.13 12.85 14.39
C GLY A 76 4.08 13.45 13.45
N LEU A 77 2.79 13.39 13.82
CA LEU A 77 1.70 14.03 13.06
C LEU A 77 1.80 15.55 13.12
N LEU A 78 2.04 16.14 14.30
CA LEU A 78 2.21 17.58 14.47
C LEU A 78 3.37 18.13 13.66
N LEU A 79 4.47 17.38 13.54
CA LEU A 79 5.66 17.78 12.77
C LEU A 79 5.63 17.27 11.32
N SER A 80 4.59 16.54 10.91
CA SER A 80 4.52 15.90 9.60
C SER A 80 4.51 16.91 8.46
N PHE A 81 3.92 18.10 8.65
CA PHE A 81 3.87 19.13 7.61
C PHE A 81 5.29 19.56 7.19
N ILE A 82 6.23 19.71 8.13
CA ILE A 82 7.63 20.07 7.84
C ILE A 82 8.24 19.03 6.91
N PHE A 83 8.08 17.75 7.25
CA PHE A 83 8.55 16.64 6.44
C PHE A 83 7.91 16.64 5.04
N LEU A 84 6.61 16.85 4.95
CA LEU A 84 5.86 16.88 3.70
C LEU A 84 6.31 18.01 2.77
N PHE A 85 6.49 19.22 3.30
CA PHE A 85 7.01 20.37 2.53
C PHE A 85 8.45 20.13 2.06
N VAL A 86 9.35 19.71 2.96
CA VAL A 86 10.75 19.40 2.60
C VAL A 86 10.80 18.30 1.53
N ASN A 87 10.00 17.24 1.66
CA ASN A 87 9.95 16.18 0.67
C ASN A 87 9.46 16.69 -0.69
N ALA A 88 8.42 17.54 -0.73
CA ALA A 88 7.92 18.12 -1.96
C ALA A 88 9.01 18.89 -2.73
N PHE A 89 9.78 19.74 -2.04
CA PHE A 89 10.89 20.47 -2.67
C PHE A 89 11.98 19.55 -3.21
N ILE A 90 12.32 18.48 -2.49
CA ILE A 90 13.32 17.49 -2.95
C ILE A 90 12.82 16.75 -4.20
N VAL A 91 11.56 16.34 -4.22
CA VAL A 91 10.96 15.64 -5.36
C VAL A 91 10.93 16.56 -6.58
N TRP A 92 10.50 17.81 -6.44
CA TRP A 92 10.50 18.78 -7.55
C TRP A 92 11.88 19.01 -8.15
N ARG A 93 12.93 19.10 -7.32
CA ARG A 93 14.31 19.26 -7.81
C ARG A 93 14.83 18.06 -8.61
N ARG A 94 14.30 16.85 -8.37
CA ARG A 94 14.81 15.61 -9.00
C ARG A 94 13.93 15.09 -10.13
N GLU A 95 12.63 15.28 -10.03
CA GLU A 95 11.62 14.72 -10.93
C GLU A 95 10.88 15.80 -11.74
N GLY A 96 11.11 17.08 -11.44
CA GLY A 96 10.41 18.20 -12.06
C GLY A 96 9.02 18.49 -11.49
N TYR A 97 8.37 19.51 -12.07
CA TYR A 97 7.06 19.99 -11.64
C TYR A 97 5.94 19.26 -12.35
N SER A 98 5.04 18.64 -11.57
CA SER A 98 3.82 18.00 -12.06
C SER A 98 2.83 17.84 -10.90
N LEU A 99 1.55 17.56 -11.22
CA LEU A 99 0.58 17.21 -10.18
C LEU A 99 1.03 15.96 -9.41
N SER A 100 1.57 14.96 -10.12
CA SER A 100 2.04 13.72 -9.49
C SER A 100 3.24 13.94 -8.59
N SER A 101 4.09 14.95 -8.82
CA SER A 101 5.24 15.27 -7.98
C SER A 101 4.90 16.19 -6.80
N SER A 102 3.66 16.67 -6.72
CA SER A 102 3.20 17.67 -5.74
C SER A 102 2.27 17.09 -4.66
N LEU A 103 2.12 15.77 -4.56
CA LEU A 103 1.14 15.16 -3.65
C LEU A 103 1.50 15.38 -2.18
N THR A 104 2.79 15.36 -1.84
CA THR A 104 3.25 15.67 -0.48
C THR A 104 3.03 17.14 -0.13
N LEU A 105 3.17 18.07 -1.08
CA LEU A 105 2.82 19.48 -0.87
C LEU A 105 1.33 19.65 -0.57
N ILE A 106 0.47 19.04 -1.39
CA ILE A 106 -0.99 19.09 -1.22
C ILE A 106 -1.38 18.52 0.14
N ALA A 107 -0.80 17.39 0.54
CA ALA A 107 -1.02 16.81 1.87
C ALA A 107 -0.56 17.76 2.99
N GLY A 108 0.61 18.39 2.85
CA GLY A 108 1.15 19.34 3.83
C GLY A 108 0.25 20.56 4.02
N ILE A 109 -0.25 21.14 2.92
CA ILE A 109 -1.24 22.24 2.96
C ILE A 109 -2.52 21.78 3.66
N GLY A 110 -3.01 20.58 3.37
CA GLY A 110 -4.19 20.02 4.03
C GLY A 110 -4.04 19.90 5.54
N VAL A 111 -2.87 19.43 6.02
CA VAL A 111 -2.57 19.36 7.46
C VAL A 111 -2.58 20.75 8.10
N VAL A 112 -1.90 21.73 7.48
CA VAL A 112 -1.85 23.11 8.00
C VAL A 112 -3.25 23.75 8.04
N LEU A 113 -4.10 23.52 7.04
CA LEU A 113 -5.47 24.03 7.04
C LEU A 113 -6.30 23.42 8.17
N VAL A 114 -6.15 22.12 8.43
CA VAL A 114 -6.82 21.45 9.56
C VAL A 114 -6.34 22.03 10.89
N ASP A 115 -5.04 22.22 11.05
CA ASP A 115 -4.48 22.80 12.27
C ASP A 115 -5.03 24.22 12.50
N ILE A 116 -5.04 25.08 11.48
CA ILE A 116 -5.61 26.43 11.58
C ILE A 116 -7.09 26.40 12.01
N LEU A 117 -7.89 25.51 11.41
CA LEU A 117 -9.31 25.37 11.76
C LEU A 117 -9.52 24.94 13.22
N ILE A 118 -8.68 24.03 13.73
CA ILE A 118 -8.76 23.54 15.11
C ILE A 118 -8.25 24.60 16.10
N PHE A 119 -7.08 25.20 15.86
CA PHE A 119 -6.41 26.10 16.81
C PHE A 119 -7.09 27.46 16.92
N PHE A 120 -7.49 28.05 15.80
CA PHE A 120 -8.07 29.40 15.83
C PHE A 120 -9.58 29.40 16.08
N ASN A 121 -10.22 28.21 16.09
CA ASN A 121 -11.67 27.99 16.19
C ASN A 121 -12.47 29.23 15.74
N PRO A 122 -12.32 29.66 14.47
CA PRO A 122 -12.74 31.00 14.05
C PRO A 122 -14.28 31.16 14.03
N ILE A 123 -14.99 30.11 14.40
CA ILE A 123 -16.40 29.94 14.17
C ILE A 123 -17.15 30.21 15.48
N GLN A 124 -17.52 31.48 15.71
CA GLN A 124 -18.56 31.84 16.67
C GLN A 124 -19.94 31.44 16.10
N THR A 125 -20.22 30.13 16.01
CA THR A 125 -21.53 29.62 15.56
C THR A 125 -22.38 29.11 16.71
N PRO A 126 -23.71 29.07 16.53
CA PRO A 126 -24.60 28.34 17.43
C PRO A 126 -24.10 26.92 17.74
N LEU A 127 -24.26 26.49 19.00
CA LEU A 127 -23.82 25.19 19.51
C LEU A 127 -24.14 24.01 18.56
N PRO A 128 -25.34 23.89 17.95
CA PRO A 128 -25.65 22.79 17.02
C PRO A 128 -24.74 22.72 15.81
N ILE A 129 -24.43 23.89 15.23
CA ILE A 129 -23.58 24.04 14.06
C ILE A 129 -22.13 23.73 14.45
N GLN A 130 -21.69 24.24 15.61
CA GLN A 130 -20.36 23.97 16.12
C GLN A 130 -20.16 22.46 16.38
N THR A 131 -21.10 21.79 17.03
CA THR A 131 -21.06 20.34 17.27
C THR A 131 -21.03 19.55 15.97
N PHE A 132 -21.85 19.94 14.98
CA PHE A 132 -21.82 19.33 13.64
C PHE A 132 -20.43 19.46 13.00
N ILE A 133 -19.86 20.67 12.93
CA ILE A 133 -18.56 20.92 12.28
C ILE A 133 -17.44 20.14 12.98
N ILE A 134 -17.35 20.24 14.31
CA ILE A 134 -16.29 19.58 15.09
C ILE A 134 -16.40 18.07 14.98
N SER A 135 -17.61 17.50 15.12
CA SER A 135 -17.80 16.05 15.00
C SER A 135 -17.49 15.55 13.58
N PHE A 136 -17.94 16.27 12.55
CA PHE A 136 -17.66 15.94 11.15
C PHE A 136 -16.15 15.95 10.87
N LEU A 137 -15.46 17.05 11.23
CA LEU A 137 -14.01 17.18 11.05
C LEU A 137 -13.23 16.13 11.84
N THR A 138 -13.63 15.85 13.08
CA THR A 138 -12.97 14.82 13.90
C THR A 138 -13.14 13.44 13.29
N MET A 139 -14.37 13.06 12.91
CA MET A 139 -14.66 11.75 12.31
C MET A 139 -13.97 11.57 10.96
N ILE A 140 -13.94 12.60 10.09
CA ILE A 140 -13.26 12.51 8.80
C ILE A 140 -11.74 12.37 8.96
N ILE A 141 -11.13 13.12 9.88
CA ILE A 141 -9.69 13.02 10.17
C ILE A 141 -9.36 11.62 10.68
N LEU A 142 -10.10 11.12 11.69
CA LEU A 142 -9.90 9.77 12.22
C LEU A 142 -10.09 8.70 11.14
N TYR A 143 -11.08 8.85 10.26
CA TYR A 143 -11.30 7.95 9.14
C TYR A 143 -10.14 7.95 8.14
N VAL A 144 -9.64 9.13 7.75
CA VAL A 144 -8.48 9.25 6.85
C VAL A 144 -7.24 8.63 7.50
N LEU A 145 -6.94 8.96 8.76
CA LEU A 145 -5.81 8.38 9.50
C LEU A 145 -5.90 6.86 9.58
N LEU A 146 -7.08 6.32 9.88
CA LEU A 146 -7.32 4.88 9.95
C LEU A 146 -7.13 4.19 8.59
N THR A 147 -7.65 4.78 7.51
CA THR A 147 -7.51 4.21 6.16
C THR A 147 -6.08 4.31 5.63
N VAL A 148 -5.35 5.40 5.94
CA VAL A 148 -3.92 5.54 5.64
C VAL A 148 -3.14 4.48 6.41
N TRP A 149 -3.35 4.37 7.73
CA TRP A 149 -2.68 3.39 8.58
C TRP A 149 -2.87 1.97 8.07
N THR A 150 -4.11 1.55 7.84
CA THR A 150 -4.43 0.20 7.36
C THR A 150 -3.88 -0.08 5.96
N THR A 151 -3.80 0.93 5.10
CA THR A 151 -3.16 0.83 3.78
C THR A 151 -1.66 0.64 3.90
N LEU A 152 -0.99 1.44 4.75
CA LEU A 152 0.45 1.30 5.01
C LEU A 152 0.77 -0.08 5.60
N SER A 153 0.01 -0.54 6.59
CA SER A 153 0.16 -1.89 7.15
C SER A 153 0.02 -2.95 6.05
N SER A 154 -0.97 -2.83 5.17
CA SER A 154 -1.16 -3.75 4.05
C SER A 154 0.04 -3.77 3.10
N MET A 155 0.58 -2.59 2.75
CA MET A 155 1.75 -2.46 1.87
C MET A 155 3.01 -3.07 2.50
N LEU A 156 3.22 -2.87 3.81
CA LEU A 156 4.36 -3.43 4.54
C LEU A 156 4.26 -4.95 4.65
N ILE A 157 3.10 -5.47 5.04
CA ILE A 157 2.89 -6.92 5.21
C ILE A 157 2.95 -7.64 3.85
N TYR A 158 2.45 -7.02 2.78
CA TYR A 158 2.56 -7.57 1.43
C TYR A 158 4.02 -7.84 1.05
N GLN A 159 4.94 -6.92 1.38
CA GLN A 159 6.37 -7.01 1.09
C GLN A 159 7.09 -8.14 1.83
N LEU A 160 6.50 -8.71 2.90
CA LEU A 160 7.04 -9.88 3.58
C LEU A 160 6.90 -11.18 2.77
N TYR A 161 6.44 -11.10 1.52
CA TYR A 161 6.35 -12.25 0.63
C TYR A 161 7.73 -12.75 0.22
N LEU A 162 8.04 -13.99 0.59
CA LEU A 162 9.22 -14.71 0.16
C LEU A 162 8.80 -15.83 -0.81
N PRO A 163 8.86 -15.59 -2.13
CA PRO A 163 8.50 -16.59 -3.12
C PRO A 163 9.43 -17.81 -3.07
N ARG A 164 8.85 -19.00 -3.30
CA ARG A 164 9.63 -20.21 -3.60
C ARG A 164 10.31 -20.07 -4.96
N ASN A 165 11.53 -20.60 -5.07
CA ASN A 165 12.34 -20.64 -6.30
C ASN A 165 11.88 -21.77 -7.24
N ASN A 166 10.59 -21.78 -7.60
CA ASN A 166 10.00 -22.76 -8.51
C ASN A 166 8.91 -22.08 -9.34
N LYS A 167 9.29 -21.03 -10.07
CA LYS A 167 8.42 -20.23 -10.92
C LYS A 167 8.69 -20.56 -12.38
N ASP A 168 7.62 -20.64 -13.16
CA ASP A 168 7.66 -20.86 -14.61
C ASP A 168 7.81 -19.53 -15.34
N PHE A 169 7.20 -18.46 -14.78
CA PHE A 169 7.22 -17.12 -15.36
C PHE A 169 7.50 -16.06 -14.31
N ILE A 170 8.31 -15.06 -14.70
CA ILE A 170 8.65 -13.87 -13.91
C ILE A 170 8.28 -12.66 -14.75
N ILE A 171 7.21 -11.97 -14.41
CA ILE A 171 6.76 -10.77 -15.12
C ILE A 171 7.43 -9.54 -14.50
N VAL A 172 8.14 -8.73 -15.26
CA VAL A 172 8.70 -7.45 -14.81
C VAL A 172 7.81 -6.34 -15.37
N LEU A 173 7.25 -5.52 -14.48
CA LEU A 173 6.33 -4.43 -14.85
C LEU A 173 7.07 -3.13 -15.16
N GLY A 174 6.64 -2.46 -16.23
CA GLY A 174 7.07 -1.12 -16.62
C GLY A 174 6.82 0.00 -15.59
N ALA A 175 7.65 1.02 -15.63
CA ALA A 175 7.69 2.24 -14.82
C ALA A 175 7.89 3.53 -15.63
N GLY A 176 7.90 3.45 -16.97
CA GLY A 176 8.19 4.54 -17.90
C GLY A 176 9.67 4.68 -18.28
N LEU A 177 9.92 5.15 -19.50
CA LEU A 177 11.25 5.44 -20.04
C LEU A 177 11.69 6.90 -19.84
N VAL A 178 12.99 7.09 -19.61
CA VAL A 178 13.62 8.43 -19.60
C VAL A 178 13.94 8.83 -21.04
N ASP A 179 13.64 10.08 -21.40
CA ASP A 179 13.77 10.62 -22.76
C ASP A 179 13.04 9.78 -23.83
N GLY A 180 12.04 8.99 -23.40
CA GLY A 180 11.26 8.08 -24.24
C GLY A 180 12.01 6.86 -24.79
N HIS A 181 13.24 6.57 -24.37
CA HIS A 181 14.02 5.44 -24.89
C HIS A 181 15.01 4.80 -23.91
N LYS A 182 15.32 5.46 -22.78
CA LYS A 182 16.32 4.98 -21.81
C LYS A 182 15.66 4.37 -20.58
N VAL A 183 16.22 3.28 -20.10
CA VAL A 183 15.84 2.68 -18.83
C VAL A 183 16.31 3.58 -17.67
N GLY A 184 15.35 4.19 -16.97
CA GLY A 184 15.61 5.00 -15.79
C GLY A 184 15.96 4.18 -14.55
N ARG A 185 16.32 4.87 -13.46
CA ARG A 185 16.74 4.22 -12.19
C ARG A 185 15.67 3.30 -11.60
N LEU A 186 14.40 3.73 -11.63
CA LEU A 186 13.29 2.96 -11.08
C LEU A 186 13.02 1.69 -11.90
N LEU A 187 12.95 1.84 -13.22
CA LEU A 187 12.74 0.73 -14.15
C LEU A 187 13.90 -0.27 -14.10
N GLY A 188 15.15 0.22 -14.14
CA GLY A 188 16.35 -0.60 -14.00
C GLY A 188 16.36 -1.38 -12.69
N SER A 189 15.94 -0.77 -11.57
CA SER A 189 15.83 -1.50 -10.30
C SER A 189 14.83 -2.65 -10.35
N ARG A 190 13.74 -2.54 -11.13
CA ARG A 190 12.76 -3.62 -11.30
C ARG A 190 13.32 -4.74 -12.16
N ILE A 191 13.95 -4.40 -13.29
CA ILE A 191 14.59 -5.36 -14.19
C ILE A 191 15.67 -6.15 -13.43
N ASN A 192 16.58 -5.45 -12.75
CA ASN A 192 17.65 -6.08 -11.97
C ASN A 192 17.12 -6.96 -10.84
N ARG A 193 16.00 -6.58 -10.21
CA ARG A 193 15.34 -7.43 -9.21
C ARG A 193 14.77 -8.71 -9.82
N GLY A 194 14.20 -8.63 -11.02
CA GLY A 194 13.73 -9.80 -11.79
C GLY A 194 14.86 -10.73 -12.19
N ILE A 195 15.95 -10.18 -12.73
CA ILE A 195 17.16 -10.93 -13.09
C ILE A 195 17.76 -11.61 -11.87
N ALA A 196 17.87 -10.91 -10.73
CA ALA A 196 18.39 -11.48 -9.49
C ALA A 196 17.54 -12.67 -9.01
N PHE A 197 16.20 -12.58 -9.08
CA PHE A 197 15.33 -13.69 -8.72
C PHE A 197 15.45 -14.87 -9.71
N TYR A 198 15.52 -14.58 -11.02
CA TYR A 198 15.75 -15.57 -12.07
C TYR A 198 17.07 -16.34 -11.86
N ASN A 199 18.18 -15.62 -11.65
CA ASN A 199 19.49 -16.24 -11.42
C ASN A 199 19.51 -17.05 -10.12
N HIS A 200 18.94 -16.53 -9.03
CA HIS A 200 18.85 -17.26 -7.77
C HIS A 200 18.05 -18.55 -7.90
N GLN A 201 16.98 -18.55 -8.70
CA GLN A 201 16.21 -19.75 -8.99
C GLN A 201 17.01 -20.78 -9.80
N ILE A 202 17.74 -20.35 -10.82
CA ILE A 202 18.63 -21.25 -11.58
C ILE A 202 19.65 -21.88 -10.63
N HIS A 203 20.32 -21.09 -9.79
CA HIS A 203 21.31 -21.61 -8.85
C HIS A 203 20.71 -22.61 -7.83
N LYS A 204 19.51 -22.36 -7.32
CA LYS A 204 18.91 -23.20 -6.26
C LYS A 204 18.11 -24.39 -6.74
N ALA A 205 17.52 -24.32 -7.92
CA ALA A 205 16.55 -25.31 -8.39
C ALA A 205 16.81 -25.76 -9.83
N ASN A 206 17.87 -25.26 -10.48
CA ASN A 206 18.20 -25.52 -11.89
C ASN A 206 17.00 -25.31 -12.84
N LYS A 207 16.12 -24.35 -12.50
CA LYS A 207 14.87 -24.11 -13.23
C LYS A 207 14.92 -22.76 -13.93
N HIS A 208 14.86 -22.82 -15.26
CA HIS A 208 14.78 -21.66 -16.13
C HIS A 208 13.34 -21.17 -16.25
N ALA A 209 13.03 -20.05 -15.60
CA ALA A 209 11.77 -19.34 -15.81
C ALA A 209 11.84 -18.48 -17.07
N LYS A 210 10.69 -18.20 -17.70
CA LYS A 210 10.60 -17.14 -18.72
C LYS A 210 10.42 -15.78 -18.06
N LEU A 211 11.32 -14.84 -18.35
CA LEU A 211 11.24 -13.43 -17.98
C LEU A 211 10.36 -12.70 -18.99
N ILE A 212 9.21 -12.21 -18.56
CA ILE A 212 8.30 -11.41 -19.39
C ILE A 212 8.50 -9.94 -19.03
N PHE A 213 8.96 -9.12 -19.97
CA PHE A 213 9.03 -7.67 -19.79
C PHE A 213 7.74 -7.07 -20.36
N SER A 214 6.90 -6.51 -19.47
CA SER A 214 5.56 -6.05 -19.80
C SER A 214 5.43 -4.55 -19.65
N GLY A 215 5.26 -3.89 -20.79
CA GLY A 215 5.03 -2.45 -20.93
C GLY A 215 4.94 -2.08 -22.41
N GLY A 216 3.84 -1.45 -22.81
CA GLY A 216 3.67 -0.92 -24.16
C GLY A 216 4.36 0.42 -24.37
N GLN A 217 3.96 1.13 -25.42
CA GLN A 217 4.53 2.42 -25.78
C GLN A 217 3.68 3.57 -25.24
N GLY A 218 4.26 4.35 -24.33
CA GLY A 218 3.68 5.63 -23.88
C GLY A 218 3.63 6.68 -24.98
N SER A 219 2.78 7.69 -24.82
CA SER A 219 2.64 8.80 -25.80
C SER A 219 3.93 9.61 -25.98
N ASP A 220 4.78 9.63 -24.96
CA ASP A 220 6.07 10.29 -24.89
C ASP A 220 7.26 9.33 -25.13
N GLU A 221 6.98 8.07 -25.48
CA GLU A 221 7.99 7.03 -25.68
C GLU A 221 8.23 6.76 -27.18
N LYS A 222 9.50 6.61 -27.56
CA LYS A 222 9.94 6.34 -28.93
C LYS A 222 9.90 4.85 -29.28
N ILE A 223 9.96 4.01 -28.25
CA ILE A 223 9.93 2.55 -28.36
C ILE A 223 9.05 1.99 -27.23
N PRO A 224 8.42 0.82 -27.40
CA PRO A 224 7.71 0.18 -26.31
C PRO A 224 8.63 -0.11 -25.13
N GLU A 225 8.13 0.14 -23.92
CA GLU A 225 8.89 -0.01 -22.69
C GLU A 225 9.44 -1.43 -22.53
N GLY A 226 8.63 -2.46 -22.81
CA GLY A 226 9.01 -3.87 -22.72
C GLY A 226 10.20 -4.24 -23.62
N VAL A 227 10.34 -3.62 -24.79
CA VAL A 227 11.47 -3.82 -25.71
C VAL A 227 12.75 -3.25 -25.10
N ALA A 228 12.69 -2.02 -24.58
CA ALA A 228 13.81 -1.38 -23.89
C ALA A 228 14.25 -2.18 -22.65
N MET A 229 13.27 -2.69 -21.90
CA MET A 229 13.50 -3.54 -20.72
C MET A 229 14.22 -4.84 -21.08
N GLN A 230 13.83 -5.51 -22.16
CA GLN A 230 14.45 -6.74 -22.62
C GLN A 230 15.90 -6.51 -23.05
N GLN A 231 16.15 -5.47 -23.85
CA GLN A 231 17.50 -5.11 -24.29
C GLN A 231 18.41 -4.83 -23.09
N TYR A 232 17.95 -4.01 -22.14
CA TYR A 232 18.66 -3.75 -20.90
C TYR A 232 18.93 -5.04 -20.13
N ALA A 233 17.96 -5.96 -20.05
CA ALA A 233 18.15 -7.21 -19.34
C ALA A 233 19.23 -8.11 -19.97
N TRP A 234 19.33 -8.16 -21.30
CA TRP A 234 20.39 -8.90 -22.00
C TRP A 234 21.78 -8.34 -21.68
N GLU A 235 21.91 -7.02 -21.64
CA GLU A 235 23.16 -6.33 -21.26
C GLU A 235 23.55 -6.60 -19.79
N HIS A 236 22.58 -6.95 -18.95
CA HIS A 236 22.76 -7.23 -17.53
C HIS A 236 22.70 -8.74 -17.18
N GLY A 237 22.95 -9.60 -18.17
CA GLY A 237 23.19 -11.04 -17.96
C GLY A 237 21.95 -11.94 -18.02
N ALA A 238 20.79 -11.43 -18.46
CA ALA A 238 19.64 -12.29 -18.74
C ALA A 238 19.85 -13.09 -20.04
N ARG A 239 19.55 -14.40 -20.01
CA ARG A 239 19.68 -15.27 -21.19
C ARG A 239 18.58 -14.94 -22.21
N LYS A 240 18.96 -14.58 -23.44
CA LYS A 240 18.02 -14.21 -24.51
C LYS A 240 16.88 -15.22 -24.73
N ALA A 241 17.22 -16.51 -24.75
CA ALA A 241 16.27 -17.62 -24.93
C ALA A 241 15.18 -17.71 -23.85
N ASP A 242 15.38 -17.09 -22.68
CA ASP A 242 14.45 -17.08 -21.56
C ASP A 242 13.67 -15.78 -21.44
N THR A 243 13.81 -14.86 -22.37
CA THR A 243 13.11 -13.56 -22.33
C THR A 243 11.95 -13.51 -23.32
N LEU A 244 10.87 -12.86 -22.93
CA LEU A 244 9.69 -12.57 -23.73
C LEU A 244 9.29 -11.11 -23.51
N VAL A 245 8.62 -10.51 -24.50
CA VAL A 245 8.15 -9.12 -24.44
C VAL A 245 6.64 -9.09 -24.59
N GLU A 246 6.01 -8.24 -23.78
CA GLU A 246 4.64 -7.79 -23.95
C GLU A 246 4.68 -6.26 -24.12
N ASP A 247 4.29 -5.76 -25.30
CA ASP A 247 4.51 -4.39 -25.77
C ASP A 247 3.23 -3.63 -26.13
N GLN A 248 2.07 -4.10 -25.67
CA GLN A 248 0.75 -3.53 -26.02
C GLN A 248 0.08 -2.82 -24.83
N SER A 249 0.53 -3.06 -23.60
CA SER A 249 -0.12 -2.54 -22.40
C SER A 249 0.12 -1.04 -22.16
N VAL A 250 -0.94 -0.30 -21.84
CA VAL A 250 -0.84 1.14 -21.47
C VAL A 250 -1.06 1.39 -19.98
N ASN A 251 -1.38 0.35 -19.21
CA ASN A 251 -1.56 0.44 -17.76
C ASN A 251 -1.39 -0.91 -17.09
N THR A 252 -1.13 -0.89 -15.78
CA THR A 252 -0.87 -2.10 -14.97
C THR A 252 -1.96 -3.18 -15.08
N SER A 253 -3.23 -2.82 -15.31
CA SER A 253 -4.29 -3.83 -15.49
C SER A 253 -4.10 -4.59 -16.80
N GLN A 254 -3.76 -3.89 -17.88
CA GLN A 254 -3.43 -4.49 -19.16
C GLN A 254 -2.12 -5.27 -19.11
N ASN A 255 -1.09 -4.78 -18.40
CA ASN A 255 0.15 -5.56 -18.19
C ASN A 255 -0.17 -6.97 -17.68
N MET A 256 -1.04 -7.08 -16.66
CA MET A 256 -1.44 -8.36 -16.10
C MET A 256 -2.26 -9.22 -17.08
N GLN A 257 -3.21 -8.60 -17.80
CA GLN A 257 -4.06 -9.30 -18.76
C GLN A 257 -3.27 -9.82 -19.96
N PHE A 258 -2.43 -8.99 -20.56
CA PHE A 258 -1.66 -9.33 -21.74
C PHE A 258 -0.50 -10.28 -21.40
N SER A 259 0.14 -10.10 -20.24
CA SER A 259 1.10 -11.09 -19.73
C SER A 259 0.45 -12.45 -19.52
N LYS A 260 -0.77 -12.51 -18.95
CA LYS A 260 -1.53 -13.76 -18.80
C LYS A 260 -1.81 -14.41 -20.16
N GLN A 261 -2.26 -13.63 -21.14
CA GLN A 261 -2.51 -14.13 -22.50
C GLN A 261 -1.24 -14.68 -23.15
N LEU A 262 -0.12 -13.98 -22.99
CA LEU A 262 1.18 -14.43 -23.49
C LEU A 262 1.62 -15.74 -22.84
N ILE A 263 1.47 -15.86 -21.52
CA ILE A 263 1.74 -17.09 -20.75
C ILE A 263 0.89 -18.24 -21.29
N SER A 264 -0.41 -18.04 -21.51
CA SER A 264 -1.30 -19.08 -22.03
C SER A 264 -0.93 -19.56 -23.43
N LYS A 265 -0.26 -18.74 -24.25
CA LYS A 265 0.20 -19.12 -25.59
C LYS A 265 1.49 -19.95 -25.58
N VAL A 266 2.34 -19.76 -24.57
CA VAL A 266 3.69 -20.37 -24.53
C VAL A 266 3.84 -21.47 -23.46
N SER A 267 2.94 -21.51 -22.48
CA SER A 267 2.93 -22.51 -21.42
C SER A 267 2.25 -23.79 -21.89
N ASN A 268 2.89 -24.93 -21.64
CA ASN A 268 2.26 -26.25 -21.78
C ASN A 268 1.50 -26.68 -20.51
N ASP A 269 1.65 -25.95 -19.41
CA ASP A 269 0.93 -26.17 -18.16
C ASP A 269 -0.33 -25.29 -18.11
N SER A 270 -1.43 -25.87 -17.64
CA SER A 270 -2.69 -25.16 -17.42
C SER A 270 -2.66 -24.26 -16.17
N GLN A 271 -1.73 -24.48 -15.25
CA GLN A 271 -1.55 -23.68 -14.03
C GLN A 271 -0.08 -23.32 -13.77
N PRO A 272 0.53 -22.50 -14.65
CA PRO A 272 1.93 -22.12 -14.49
C PRO A 272 2.13 -21.28 -13.22
N LYS A 273 3.26 -21.49 -12.54
CA LYS A 273 3.62 -20.75 -11.33
C LYS A 273 4.22 -19.40 -11.70
N VAL A 274 3.46 -18.34 -11.49
CA VAL A 274 3.85 -16.97 -11.87
C VAL A 274 4.25 -16.15 -10.65
N VAL A 275 5.18 -15.21 -10.85
CA VAL A 275 5.42 -14.04 -9.98
C VAL A 275 5.54 -12.80 -10.84
N PHE A 276 5.28 -11.63 -10.25
CA PHE A 276 5.59 -10.37 -10.89
C PHE A 276 6.57 -9.54 -10.05
N VAL A 277 7.29 -8.63 -10.68
CA VAL A 277 8.30 -7.76 -10.09
C VAL A 277 7.93 -6.31 -10.39
N THR A 278 7.91 -5.49 -9.35
CA THR A 278 7.63 -4.05 -9.46
C THR A 278 8.24 -3.28 -8.27
N SER A 279 8.09 -1.96 -8.24
CA SER A 279 8.55 -1.15 -7.10
C SER A 279 7.86 -1.57 -5.80
N ASN A 280 8.58 -1.56 -4.68
CA ASN A 280 8.06 -1.97 -3.37
C ASN A 280 6.72 -1.32 -2.99
N TYR A 281 6.57 -0.01 -3.17
CA TYR A 281 5.33 0.73 -2.90
C TYR A 281 4.14 0.28 -3.76
N HIS A 282 4.40 -0.28 -4.95
CA HIS A 282 3.39 -0.61 -5.95
C HIS A 282 2.93 -2.08 -5.89
N THR A 283 3.65 -2.92 -5.15
CA THR A 283 3.41 -4.38 -5.09
C THR A 283 1.98 -4.75 -4.69
N LEU A 284 1.41 -4.12 -3.67
CA LEU A 284 0.05 -4.38 -3.21
C LEU A 284 -1.00 -4.09 -4.29
N ARG A 285 -0.95 -2.90 -4.91
CA ARG A 285 -1.92 -2.50 -5.94
C ARG A 285 -1.78 -3.35 -7.19
N ALA A 286 -0.55 -3.58 -7.66
CA ALA A 286 -0.29 -4.49 -8.76
C ALA A 286 -0.83 -5.90 -8.46
N GLY A 287 -0.67 -6.40 -7.24
CA GLY A 287 -1.22 -7.69 -6.81
C GLY A 287 -2.74 -7.73 -6.89
N ILE A 288 -3.43 -6.71 -6.39
CA ILE A 288 -4.90 -6.61 -6.49
C ILE A 288 -5.34 -6.62 -7.97
N LEU A 289 -4.60 -5.93 -8.85
CA LEU A 289 -4.87 -5.93 -10.29
C LEU A 289 -4.60 -7.29 -10.94
N ALA A 290 -3.54 -7.99 -10.54
CA ALA A 290 -3.26 -9.36 -11.00
C ALA A 290 -4.43 -10.30 -10.65
N ARG A 291 -4.91 -10.23 -9.40
CA ARG A 291 -6.09 -10.99 -8.96
C ARG A 291 -7.34 -10.65 -9.79
N LYS A 292 -7.59 -9.36 -10.07
CA LYS A 292 -8.72 -8.92 -10.92
C LYS A 292 -8.59 -9.41 -12.37
N ALA A 293 -7.38 -9.53 -12.90
CA ALA A 293 -7.11 -10.13 -14.21
C ALA A 293 -7.22 -11.68 -14.19
N GLY A 294 -7.46 -12.28 -13.03
CA GLY A 294 -7.46 -13.73 -12.85
C GLY A 294 -6.08 -14.34 -13.08
N LEU A 295 -5.00 -13.59 -12.83
CA LEU A 295 -3.63 -14.06 -12.86
C LEU A 295 -3.21 -14.39 -11.42
N ASP A 296 -2.98 -15.66 -11.13
CA ASP A 296 -2.47 -16.11 -9.82
C ASP A 296 -0.97 -15.83 -9.70
N ALA A 297 -0.65 -14.57 -9.41
CA ALA A 297 0.71 -14.10 -9.24
C ALA A 297 0.83 -13.18 -8.02
N PHE A 298 1.94 -13.33 -7.29
CA PHE A 298 2.32 -12.45 -6.19
C PHE A 298 3.54 -11.60 -6.54
N GLY A 299 3.59 -10.41 -5.95
CA GLY A 299 4.57 -9.38 -6.28
C GLY A 299 5.84 -9.44 -5.45
N ILE A 300 6.98 -9.24 -6.11
CA ILE A 300 8.29 -9.02 -5.51
C ILE A 300 8.63 -7.53 -5.64
N GLY A 301 8.92 -6.89 -4.50
CA GLY A 301 9.31 -5.49 -4.45
C GLY A 301 10.77 -5.26 -4.86
N ALA A 302 10.97 -4.28 -5.75
CA ALA A 302 12.25 -3.65 -6.05
C ALA A 302 12.45 -2.40 -5.18
N LYS A 303 13.71 -2.07 -4.88
CA LYS A 303 14.05 -0.94 -4.00
C LYS A 303 13.67 0.38 -4.67
N THR A 304 12.96 1.23 -3.93
CA THR A 304 12.61 2.59 -4.37
C THR A 304 13.51 3.61 -3.67
N PRO A 305 13.97 4.68 -4.33
CA PRO A 305 14.68 5.77 -3.68
C PRO A 305 13.84 6.39 -2.55
N PHE A 306 14.45 6.58 -1.38
CA PHE A 306 13.73 7.04 -0.18
C PHE A 306 13.06 8.41 -0.38
N TYR A 307 13.68 9.33 -1.12
CA TYR A 307 13.11 10.66 -1.38
C TYR A 307 11.79 10.60 -2.19
N TYR A 308 11.62 9.59 -3.04
CA TYR A 308 10.43 9.42 -3.88
C TYR A 308 9.31 8.64 -3.16
N LEU A 309 9.66 7.89 -2.11
CA LEU A 309 8.76 6.96 -1.46
C LEU A 309 7.51 7.62 -0.86
N PRO A 310 7.58 8.76 -0.13
CA PRO A 310 6.38 9.38 0.44
C PRO A 310 5.35 9.78 -0.62
N ASN A 311 5.81 10.47 -1.66
CA ASN A 311 4.97 10.89 -2.77
C ASN A 311 4.36 9.69 -3.53
N ALA A 312 5.15 8.63 -3.74
CA ALA A 312 4.67 7.39 -4.35
C ALA A 312 3.61 6.68 -3.50
N VAL A 313 3.81 6.62 -2.18
CA VAL A 313 2.87 5.98 -1.23
C VAL A 313 1.54 6.74 -1.18
N ILE A 314 1.55 8.08 -1.17
CA ILE A 314 0.32 8.88 -1.25
C ILE A 314 -0.43 8.56 -2.54
N ARG A 315 0.28 8.52 -3.68
CA ARG A 315 -0.33 8.16 -4.97
C ARG A 315 -0.98 6.77 -4.93
N GLU A 316 -0.31 5.79 -4.36
CA GLU A 316 -0.87 4.43 -4.24
C GLU A 316 -2.06 4.37 -3.27
N TYR A 317 -2.03 5.12 -2.17
CA TYR A 317 -3.19 5.26 -1.27
C TYR A 317 -4.39 5.84 -2.00
N LEU A 318 -4.22 6.94 -2.73
CA LEU A 318 -5.29 7.56 -3.50
C LEU A 318 -5.83 6.61 -4.57
N ALA A 319 -4.95 5.90 -5.28
CA ALA A 319 -5.37 4.90 -6.26
C ALA A 319 -6.19 3.76 -5.64
N LEU A 320 -5.78 3.26 -4.47
CA LEU A 320 -6.53 2.24 -3.73
C LEU A 320 -7.88 2.78 -3.24
N ALA A 321 -7.94 4.02 -2.75
CA ALA A 321 -9.18 4.67 -2.36
C ALA A 321 -10.15 4.78 -3.55
N VAL A 322 -9.66 5.15 -4.74
CA VAL A 322 -10.47 5.17 -5.97
C VAL A 322 -10.95 3.76 -6.36
N MET A 323 -10.10 2.74 -6.24
CA MET A 323 -10.48 1.34 -6.51
C MET A 323 -11.61 0.85 -5.59
N HIS A 324 -11.73 1.42 -4.39
CA HIS A 324 -12.78 1.11 -3.41
C HIS A 324 -13.79 2.26 -3.24
N LYS A 325 -13.94 3.17 -4.23
CA LYS A 325 -14.73 4.41 -4.12
C LYS A 325 -16.12 4.24 -3.53
N LYS A 326 -16.84 3.16 -3.88
CA LYS A 326 -18.19 2.89 -3.37
C LYS A 326 -18.21 2.74 -1.84
N PHE A 327 -17.22 2.03 -1.28
CA PHE A 327 -17.08 1.87 0.16
C PHE A 327 -16.78 3.21 0.85
N HIS A 328 -15.86 4.00 0.28
CA HIS A 328 -15.52 5.31 0.83
C HIS A 328 -16.71 6.28 0.78
N LEU A 329 -17.48 6.31 -0.31
CA LEU A 329 -18.68 7.14 -0.42
C LEU A 329 -19.74 6.78 0.64
N VAL A 330 -19.95 5.49 0.91
CA VAL A 330 -20.86 5.05 1.97
C VAL A 330 -20.36 5.52 3.34
N MET A 331 -19.07 5.34 3.64
CA MET A 331 -18.50 5.77 4.91
C MET A 331 -18.58 7.29 5.12
N LEU A 332 -18.32 8.08 4.07
CA LEU A 332 -18.47 9.53 4.10
C LEU A 332 -19.93 9.95 4.35
N GLY A 333 -20.88 9.25 3.72
CA GLY A 333 -22.31 9.46 3.98
C GLY A 333 -22.69 9.16 5.43
N LEU A 334 -22.18 8.06 6.00
CA LEU A 334 -22.41 7.73 7.41
C LEU A 334 -21.82 8.78 8.34
N ILE A 335 -20.59 9.23 8.10
CA ILE A 335 -19.95 10.30 8.89
C ILE A 335 -20.80 11.58 8.84
N LEU A 336 -21.29 11.97 7.65
CA LEU A 336 -22.15 13.13 7.49
C LEU A 336 -23.45 13.00 8.29
N VAL A 337 -24.16 11.88 8.15
CA VAL A 337 -25.43 11.63 8.86
C VAL A 337 -25.22 11.61 10.37
N SER A 338 -24.18 10.94 10.87
CA SER A 338 -23.85 10.90 12.30
C SER A 338 -23.53 12.30 12.85
N SER A 339 -22.81 13.11 12.09
CA SER A 339 -22.47 14.48 12.51
C SER A 339 -23.71 15.37 12.56
N ILE A 340 -24.62 15.25 11.59
CA ILE A 340 -25.90 15.97 11.58
C ILE A 340 -26.73 15.58 12.80
N ALA A 341 -26.83 14.28 13.10
CA ALA A 341 -27.55 13.80 14.27
C ALA A 341 -26.98 14.36 15.58
N LEU A 342 -25.65 14.42 15.73
CA LEU A 342 -25.00 15.04 16.89
C LEU A 342 -25.30 16.53 17.02
N GLY A 343 -25.32 17.27 15.90
CA GLY A 343 -25.73 18.68 15.90
C GLY A 343 -27.19 18.87 16.33
N ILE A 344 -28.11 18.04 15.83
CA ILE A 344 -29.52 18.07 16.24
C ILE A 344 -29.67 17.75 17.73
N LEU A 345 -28.96 16.74 18.24
CA LEU A 345 -28.98 16.40 19.66
C LEU A 345 -28.49 17.56 20.53
N ALA A 346 -27.41 18.23 20.11
CA ALA A 346 -26.90 19.42 20.80
C ALA A 346 -27.92 20.56 20.83
N TRP A 347 -28.69 20.74 19.75
CA TRP A 347 -29.79 21.71 19.72
C TRP A 347 -30.89 21.37 20.71
N VAL A 348 -31.34 20.12 20.73
CA VAL A 348 -32.39 19.66 21.65
C VAL A 348 -31.93 19.83 23.10
N SER A 349 -30.68 19.53 23.43
CA SER A 349 -30.15 19.69 24.79
C SER A 349 -29.91 21.15 25.22
N SER A 350 -29.89 22.08 24.27
CA SER A 350 -29.65 23.52 24.54
C SER A 350 -30.94 24.31 24.76
N ARG A 351 -32.10 23.66 24.61
CA ARG A 351 -33.43 24.16 24.93
C ARG A 351 -33.87 23.61 26.28
#